data_AF-D3IFF5-F1
#
_entry.id   AF-D3IFF5-F1
#
_cell.length_a   1.000
_cell.length_b   1.000
_cell.length_c   1.000
_cell.angle_alpha   90.00
_cell.angle_beta   90.00
_cell.angle_gamma   90.00
#
_symmetry.space_group_name_H-M   'P 1'
#
loop_
_entity.id
_entity.type
_entity.pdbx_description
1 polymer ?
#
loop_
_entity_poly.entity_id
_entity_poly.type
_entity_poly.pdbx_seq_one_letter_code
_entity_poly.pdbx_strand_id
1 'polypeptide(L)'
;MNKLKTLTIQFETQLLQTDIQRFRGAIIKLLPQKDVLFHNHTKEGYRYAYPLIQYKRLNNKAALFCIGQGVENIGVFFASNNFNVRIGNKRHCLQIEEVNAKQVDIACEEGQVYAYQLTDWLPLNEENHTTFAQADNDEQRQEMLQRILTGNILSMLKGVGIRVEQRIEVCITGVKERPCVPFKGVKLYCANVDFVSNVRLPQHVGLGKHASVGFGTLTTTFNND
;
A
#
# COMPACT_ATOMS: atom_id res chain seq x y z
N MET A 1 18.83 10.11 9.98
CA MET A 1 17.36 9.96 10.02
C MET A 1 16.79 10.50 8.73
N ASN A 2 15.97 9.71 8.02
CA ASN A 2 15.38 10.12 6.75
C ASN A 2 13.93 10.57 6.97
N LYS A 3 13.65 11.87 6.80
CA LYS A 3 12.31 12.44 6.99
C LYS A 3 11.43 12.16 5.78
N LEU A 4 10.39 11.36 5.94
CA LEU A 4 9.44 11.03 4.88
C LEU A 4 8.11 11.75 5.08
N LYS A 5 7.68 12.51 4.07
CA LYS A 5 6.36 13.15 4.07
C LYS A 5 5.29 12.16 3.61
N THR A 6 4.15 12.16 4.30
CA THR A 6 2.95 11.42 3.90
C THR A 6 1.73 12.32 3.95
N LEU A 7 0.76 12.06 3.08
CA LEU A 7 -0.52 12.76 3.06
C LEU A 7 -1.65 11.77 2.81
N THR A 8 -2.61 11.74 3.72
CA THR A 8 -3.87 11.01 3.53
C THR A 8 -4.98 12.01 3.24
N ILE A 9 -5.70 11.82 2.14
CA ILE A 9 -6.92 12.56 1.81
C ILE A 9 -8.06 11.56 1.84
N GLN A 10 -8.95 11.66 2.83
CA GLN A 10 -10.15 10.83 2.92
C GLN A 10 -11.35 11.61 2.41
N PHE A 11 -12.20 10.94 1.64
CA PHE A 11 -13.44 11.52 1.13
C PHE A 11 -14.65 10.99 1.90
N GLU A 12 -15.75 11.73 1.92
CA GLU A 12 -17.02 11.25 2.50
C GLU A 12 -17.59 10.04 1.74
N THR A 13 -17.13 9.83 0.50
CA THR A 13 -17.61 8.79 -0.41
C THR A 13 -17.35 7.39 0.14
N GLN A 14 -18.43 6.68 0.46
CA GLN A 14 -18.38 5.25 0.78
C GLN A 14 -17.83 4.45 -0.39
N LEU A 15 -16.92 3.53 -0.11
CA LEU A 15 -16.25 2.72 -1.11
C LEU A 15 -16.33 1.24 -0.75
N LEU A 16 -16.84 0.41 -1.66
CA LEU A 16 -16.76 -1.04 -1.52
C LEU A 16 -15.35 -1.52 -1.86
N GLN A 17 -14.89 -2.59 -1.22
CA GLN A 17 -13.56 -3.16 -1.49
C GLN A 17 -13.39 -3.54 -2.98
N THR A 18 -14.45 -4.06 -3.60
CA THR A 18 -14.48 -4.44 -5.02
C THR A 18 -14.43 -3.24 -5.97
N ASP A 19 -14.71 -2.03 -5.50
CA ASP A 19 -14.73 -0.81 -6.30
C ASP A 19 -13.41 -0.04 -6.29
N ILE A 20 -12.39 -0.47 -5.53
CA ILE A 20 -11.12 0.27 -5.39
C ILE A 20 -10.39 0.49 -6.73
N GLN A 21 -10.43 -0.49 -7.63
CA GLN A 21 -9.88 -0.36 -8.98
C GLN A 21 -10.66 0.65 -9.83
N ARG A 22 -11.99 0.69 -9.65
CA ARG A 22 -12.86 1.64 -10.35
C ARG A 22 -12.67 3.05 -9.80
N PHE A 23 -12.48 3.19 -8.49
CA PHE A 23 -12.11 4.45 -7.84
C PHE A 23 -10.78 4.99 -8.38
N ARG A 24 -9.75 4.15 -8.45
CA ARG A 24 -8.49 4.50 -9.11
C ARG A 24 -8.71 5.00 -10.55
N GLY A 25 -9.46 4.25 -11.35
CA GLY A 25 -9.77 4.63 -12.72
C GLY A 25 -10.55 5.94 -12.83
N ALA A 26 -11.44 6.22 -11.89
CA ALA A 26 -12.19 7.46 -11.79
C ALA A 26 -11.27 8.65 -11.51
N ILE A 27 -10.37 8.54 -10.53
CA ILE A 27 -9.41 9.61 -10.21
C ILE A 27 -8.48 9.88 -11.38
N ILE A 28 -7.94 8.85 -12.02
CA ILE A 28 -7.06 9.01 -13.19
C ILE A 28 -7.76 9.77 -14.32
N LYS A 29 -9.07 9.57 -14.51
CA LYS A 29 -9.86 10.28 -15.54
C LYS A 29 -10.11 11.76 -15.21
N LEU A 30 -9.99 12.16 -13.94
CA LEU A 30 -10.10 13.56 -13.54
C LEU A 30 -8.83 14.37 -13.79
N LEU A 31 -7.68 13.70 -13.93
CA LEU A 31 -6.41 14.40 -14.04
C LEU A 31 -6.31 15.15 -15.37
N PRO A 32 -5.95 16.45 -15.37
CA PRO A 32 -5.78 17.23 -16.59
C PRO A 32 -4.75 16.63 -17.55
N GLN A 33 -3.71 16.02 -16.98
CA GLN A 33 -2.71 15.24 -17.68
C GLN A 33 -2.52 13.91 -16.98
N LYS A 34 -2.22 12.85 -17.74
CA LYS A 34 -1.91 11.53 -17.16
C LYS A 34 -0.52 11.57 -16.54
N ASP A 35 -0.44 12.05 -15.30
CA ASP A 35 0.79 12.04 -14.51
C ASP A 35 1.12 10.60 -14.08
N VAL A 36 2.36 10.19 -14.37
CA VAL A 36 2.88 8.83 -14.14
C VAL A 36 2.70 8.35 -12.70
N LEU A 37 2.70 9.24 -11.70
CA LEU A 37 2.55 8.85 -10.30
C LEU A 37 1.16 8.33 -9.95
N PHE A 38 0.12 8.75 -10.68
CA PHE A 38 -1.26 8.31 -10.44
C PHE A 38 -1.60 6.99 -11.16
N HIS A 39 -0.99 6.75 -12.32
CA HIS A 39 -1.31 5.58 -13.15
C HIS A 39 -0.19 4.55 -13.25
N ASN A 40 1.01 4.85 -12.73
CA ASN A 40 2.18 3.96 -12.58
C ASN A 40 2.52 3.13 -13.84
N HIS A 41 2.14 3.62 -15.03
CA HIS A 41 2.45 3.02 -16.33
C HIS A 41 3.27 4.05 -17.13
N THR A 42 4.15 3.57 -17.99
CA THR A 42 4.84 4.40 -19.00
C THR A 42 4.28 4.09 -20.39
N LYS A 43 4.65 4.88 -21.40
CA LYS A 43 4.21 4.65 -22.80
C LYS A 43 4.67 3.29 -23.35
N GLU A 44 5.67 2.66 -22.75
CA GLU A 44 6.31 1.41 -23.21
C GLU A 44 6.02 0.19 -22.30
N GLY A 45 5.26 0.36 -21.21
CA GLY A 45 4.93 -0.75 -20.31
C GLY A 45 4.72 -0.36 -18.85
N TYR A 46 4.88 -1.33 -17.94
CA TYR A 46 4.74 -1.10 -16.51
C TYR A 46 5.96 -0.37 -15.93
N ARG A 47 5.74 0.63 -15.07
CA ARG A 47 6.81 1.17 -14.24
C ARG A 47 7.04 0.18 -13.09
N TYR A 48 8.20 -0.46 -13.06
CA TYR A 48 8.63 -1.29 -11.92
C TYR A 48 9.08 -0.42 -10.73
N ALA A 49 8.22 0.49 -10.29
CA ALA A 49 8.46 1.36 -9.15
C ALA A 49 7.33 1.24 -8.13
N TYR A 50 7.70 1.40 -6.87
CA TYR A 50 6.76 1.47 -5.77
C TYR A 50 5.73 2.61 -5.98
N PRO A 51 4.42 2.38 -5.78
CA PRO A 51 3.40 3.39 -6.00
C PRO A 51 3.46 4.48 -4.91
N LEU A 52 3.77 5.71 -5.33
CA LEU A 52 3.84 6.88 -4.45
C LEU A 52 2.48 7.53 -4.21
N ILE A 53 1.46 7.18 -5.00
CA ILE A 53 0.05 7.49 -4.77
C ILE A 53 -0.71 6.17 -4.76
N GLN A 54 -1.43 5.93 -3.67
CA GLN A 54 -2.12 4.68 -3.40
C GLN A 54 -3.59 4.97 -3.14
N TYR A 55 -4.45 4.18 -3.75
CA TYR A 55 -5.89 4.24 -3.58
C TYR A 55 -6.25 3.30 -2.45
N LYS A 56 -6.94 3.82 -1.43
CA LYS A 56 -7.25 3.11 -0.21
C LYS A 56 -8.74 3.14 0.09
N ARG A 57 -9.15 2.20 0.94
CA ARG A 57 -10.44 2.18 1.61
C ARG A 57 -10.18 2.28 3.11
N LEU A 58 -10.39 3.44 3.69
CA LEU A 58 -10.18 3.70 5.12
C LEU A 58 -11.54 3.95 5.76
N ASN A 59 -11.87 3.23 6.84
CA ASN A 59 -13.16 3.35 7.53
C ASN A 59 -14.38 3.29 6.57
N ASN A 60 -14.32 2.34 5.62
CA ASN A 60 -15.31 2.14 4.55
C ASN A 60 -15.43 3.28 3.51
N LYS A 61 -14.56 4.28 3.57
CA LYS A 61 -14.55 5.45 2.68
C LYS A 61 -13.37 5.45 1.73
N ALA A 62 -13.54 6.11 0.60
CA ALA A 62 -12.49 6.29 -0.39
C ALA A 62 -11.39 7.21 0.16
N ALA A 63 -10.13 6.85 -0.06
CA ALA A 63 -9.01 7.69 0.33
C ALA A 63 -7.85 7.61 -0.67
N LEU A 64 -7.07 8.68 -0.75
CA LEU A 64 -5.76 8.71 -1.38
C LEU A 64 -4.69 8.78 -0.30
N PHE A 65 -3.71 7.89 -0.39
CA PHE A 65 -2.50 7.93 0.43
C PHE A 65 -1.31 8.26 -0.46
N CYS A 66 -0.63 9.35 -0.15
CA CYS A 66 0.51 9.88 -0.89
C CYS A 66 1.76 9.81 -0.02
N ILE A 67 2.91 9.47 -0.62
CA ILE A 67 4.17 9.26 0.09
C ILE A 67 5.35 9.82 -0.71
N GLY A 68 6.25 10.54 -0.05
CA GLY A 68 7.41 11.18 -0.69
C GLY A 68 6.98 12.12 -1.82
N GLN A 69 7.52 11.92 -3.02
CA GLN A 69 7.17 12.71 -4.22
C GLN A 69 5.67 12.63 -4.59
N GLY A 70 4.94 11.61 -4.13
CA GLY A 70 3.48 11.57 -4.30
C GLY A 70 2.77 12.71 -3.58
N VAL A 71 3.30 13.17 -2.43
CA VAL A 71 2.78 14.32 -1.70
C VAL A 71 3.00 15.61 -2.47
N GLU A 72 4.16 15.75 -3.12
CA GLU A 72 4.52 16.94 -3.89
C GLU A 72 3.66 17.09 -5.15
N ASN A 73 3.26 15.97 -5.77
CA ASN A 73 2.49 15.96 -7.01
C ASN A 73 0.98 15.87 -6.82
N ILE A 74 0.47 15.75 -5.60
CA ILE A 74 -0.98 15.64 -5.35
C ILE A 74 -1.74 16.91 -5.77
N GLY A 75 -1.07 18.06 -5.85
CA GLY A 75 -1.66 19.32 -6.33
C GLY A 75 -2.29 19.22 -7.73
N VAL A 76 -1.75 18.34 -8.58
CA VAL A 76 -2.29 18.08 -9.93
C VAL A 76 -3.73 17.57 -9.88
N PHE A 77 -4.08 16.80 -8.83
CA PHE A 77 -5.45 16.33 -8.64
C PHE A 77 -6.42 17.47 -8.36
N PHE A 78 -6.02 18.46 -7.55
CA PHE A 78 -6.86 19.59 -7.21
C PHE A 78 -6.99 20.63 -8.34
N ALA A 79 -6.01 20.67 -9.25
CA ALA A 79 -6.03 21.55 -10.41
C ALA A 79 -7.17 21.23 -11.42
N SER A 80 -7.80 20.05 -11.34
CA SER A 80 -8.92 19.69 -12.23
C SER A 80 -10.16 20.56 -12.02
N ASN A 81 -10.31 21.16 -10.83
CA ASN A 81 -11.49 21.90 -10.38
C ASN A 81 -12.84 21.18 -10.63
N ASN A 82 -12.80 19.86 -10.79
CA ASN A 82 -13.96 19.00 -11.01
C ASN A 82 -13.75 17.68 -10.26
N PHE A 83 -14.60 17.44 -9.28
CA PHE A 83 -14.56 16.26 -8.42
C PHE A 83 -15.71 15.28 -8.69
N ASN A 84 -16.43 15.46 -9.81
CA ASN A 84 -17.49 14.54 -10.22
C ASN A 84 -16.90 13.30 -10.88
N VAL A 85 -17.05 12.14 -10.23
CA VAL A 85 -16.54 10.86 -10.71
C VAL A 85 -17.66 9.85 -10.91
N ARG A 86 -17.37 8.84 -11.73
CA ARG A 86 -18.18 7.63 -11.83
C ARG A 86 -17.41 6.44 -11.28
N ILE A 87 -17.88 5.88 -10.16
CA ILE A 87 -17.33 4.68 -9.54
C ILE A 87 -18.32 3.54 -9.79
N GLY A 88 -17.93 2.60 -10.64
CA GLY A 88 -18.85 1.58 -11.15
C GLY A 88 -20.01 2.21 -11.92
N ASN A 89 -21.23 2.01 -11.41
CA ASN A 89 -22.45 2.53 -12.03
C ASN A 89 -22.99 3.80 -11.33
N LYS A 90 -22.34 4.27 -10.26
CA LYS A 90 -22.79 5.41 -9.47
C LYS A 90 -21.97 6.66 -9.77
N ARG A 91 -22.63 7.82 -9.79
CA ARG A 91 -21.99 9.13 -9.85
C ARG A 91 -21.78 9.65 -8.43
N HIS A 92 -20.62 10.24 -8.18
CA HIS A 92 -20.24 10.81 -6.90
C HIS A 92 -19.62 12.18 -7.14
N CYS A 93 -19.86 13.12 -6.24
CA CYS A 93 -19.02 14.30 -6.08
C CYS A 93 -18.07 14.02 -4.92
N LEU A 94 -16.76 13.97 -5.18
CA LEU A 94 -15.79 13.68 -4.12
C LEU A 94 -15.65 14.91 -3.22
N GLN A 95 -16.19 14.81 -2.01
CA GLN A 95 -16.03 15.79 -0.95
C GLN A 95 -14.96 15.28 0.03
N ILE A 96 -13.99 16.13 0.33
CA ILE A 96 -12.93 15.81 1.29
C ILE A 96 -13.52 15.87 2.68
N GLU A 97 -13.42 14.76 3.41
CA GLU A 97 -13.80 14.68 4.81
C GLU A 97 -12.62 15.06 5.71
N GLU A 98 -11.43 14.54 5.42
CA GLU A 98 -10.24 14.74 6.24
C GLU A 98 -8.99 14.81 5.37
N VAL A 99 -8.05 15.67 5.78
CA VAL A 99 -6.69 15.71 5.25
C VAL A 99 -5.71 15.57 6.41
N ASN A 100 -4.87 14.55 6.36
CA ASN A 100 -3.90 14.25 7.39
C ASN A 100 -2.48 14.24 6.79
N ALA A 101 -1.70 15.28 7.09
CA ALA A 101 -0.32 15.40 6.67
C ALA A 101 0.60 15.01 7.84
N LYS A 102 1.55 14.10 7.59
CA LYS A 102 2.55 13.68 8.59
C LYS A 102 3.95 13.76 8.00
N GLN A 103 4.92 13.99 8.89
CA GLN A 103 6.33 13.74 8.62
C GLN A 103 6.77 12.63 9.55
N VAL A 104 7.24 11.52 8.96
CA VAL A 104 7.68 10.34 9.69
C VAL A 104 9.18 10.20 9.55
N ASP A 105 9.87 10.11 10.69
CA ASP A 105 11.30 9.78 10.70
C ASP A 105 11.46 8.29 10.42
N ILE A 106 11.88 7.95 9.21
CA ILE A 106 12.20 6.57 8.85
C ILE A 106 13.55 6.23 9.48
N ALA A 107 13.51 5.23 10.35
CA ALA A 107 14.66 4.71 11.09
C ALA A 107 14.67 3.18 10.97
N CYS A 108 15.88 2.61 10.91
CA CYS A 108 16.14 1.19 11.00
C CYS A 108 17.24 1.02 12.05
N GLU A 109 16.88 0.67 13.27
CA GLU A 109 17.78 0.74 14.42
C GLU A 109 17.83 -0.61 15.13
N GLU A 110 19.04 -1.05 15.47
CA GLU A 110 19.24 -2.29 16.21
C GLU A 110 18.62 -2.18 17.60
N GLY A 111 17.90 -3.22 18.03
CA GLY A 111 17.19 -3.24 19.33
C GLY A 111 15.88 -2.46 19.36
N GLN A 112 15.50 -1.73 18.31
CA GLN A 112 14.17 -1.13 18.20
C GLN A 112 13.18 -2.13 17.61
N VAL A 113 11.94 -2.11 18.13
CA VAL A 113 10.88 -3.03 17.69
C VAL A 113 9.57 -2.26 17.55
N TYR A 114 9.03 -2.22 16.34
CA TYR A 114 7.74 -1.62 16.01
C TYR A 114 6.76 -2.71 15.58
N ALA A 115 5.53 -2.67 16.11
CA ALA A 115 4.49 -3.64 15.79
C ALA A 115 3.48 -3.09 14.79
N TYR A 116 3.11 -3.94 13.85
CA TYR A 116 2.31 -3.61 12.69
C TYR A 116 1.34 -4.73 12.35
N GLN A 117 0.30 -4.34 11.63
CA GLN A 117 -0.63 -5.24 10.96
C GLN A 117 -0.72 -4.87 9.48
N LEU A 118 -0.77 -5.88 8.61
CA LEU A 118 -1.13 -5.75 7.21
C LEU A 118 -2.51 -6.36 6.97
N THR A 119 -3.38 -5.62 6.29
CA THR A 119 -4.69 -6.12 5.86
C THR A 119 -4.71 -6.46 4.38
N ASP A 120 -5.31 -7.60 4.04
CA ASP A 120 -5.42 -8.16 2.70
C ASP A 120 -4.08 -8.11 1.94
N TRP A 121 -3.03 -8.64 2.56
CA TRP A 121 -1.69 -8.68 1.98
C TRP A 121 -1.59 -9.75 0.91
N LEU A 122 -0.98 -9.39 -0.23
CA LEU A 122 -0.72 -10.27 -1.37
C LEU A 122 0.80 -10.50 -1.50
N PRO A 123 1.37 -11.50 -0.81
CA PRO A 123 2.83 -11.69 -0.74
C PRO A 123 3.44 -12.34 -1.98
N LEU A 124 2.72 -13.23 -2.64
CA LEU A 124 3.34 -14.18 -3.57
C LEU A 124 3.47 -13.61 -5.00
N ASN A 125 4.69 -13.65 -5.54
CA ASN A 125 4.92 -13.58 -6.98
C ASN A 125 4.63 -14.95 -7.66
N GLU A 126 4.71 -15.02 -8.99
CA GLU A 126 4.41 -16.28 -9.70
C GLU A 126 5.33 -17.43 -9.28
N GLU A 127 6.63 -17.14 -9.14
CA GLU A 127 7.64 -18.08 -8.66
C GLU A 127 7.37 -18.55 -7.22
N ASN A 128 7.21 -17.60 -6.29
CA ASN A 128 6.94 -17.87 -4.88
C ASN A 128 5.61 -18.60 -4.67
N HIS A 129 4.64 -18.47 -5.58
CA HIS A 129 3.37 -19.18 -5.45
C HIS A 129 3.56 -20.69 -5.51
N THR A 130 4.40 -21.17 -6.44
CA THR A 130 4.71 -22.60 -6.57
C THR A 130 5.46 -23.10 -5.33
N THR A 131 6.51 -22.40 -4.92
CA THR A 131 7.32 -22.79 -3.76
C THR A 131 6.50 -22.78 -2.47
N PHE A 132 5.61 -21.79 -2.28
CA PHE A 132 4.76 -21.70 -1.09
C PHE A 132 3.74 -22.84 -1.01
N ALA A 133 3.19 -23.25 -2.16
CA ALA A 133 2.28 -24.38 -2.25
C ALA A 133 2.97 -25.72 -1.96
N GLN A 134 4.27 -25.83 -2.24
CA GLN A 134 5.09 -27.02 -2.04
C GLN A 134 5.79 -27.10 -0.68
N ALA A 135 5.70 -26.06 0.15
CA ALA A 135 6.33 -26.05 1.47
C ALA A 135 5.81 -27.20 2.35
N ASP A 136 6.72 -27.88 3.04
CA ASP A 136 6.46 -29.13 3.77
C ASP A 136 5.71 -28.88 5.08
N ASN A 137 5.86 -27.69 5.67
CA ASN A 137 5.28 -27.34 6.96
C ASN A 137 5.04 -25.83 7.10
N ASP A 138 4.33 -25.45 8.17
CA ASP A 138 3.97 -24.07 8.45
C ASP A 138 5.17 -23.19 8.82
N GLU A 139 6.22 -23.77 9.41
CA GLU A 139 7.46 -23.06 9.76
C GLU A 139 8.18 -22.56 8.49
N GLN A 140 8.34 -23.41 7.48
CA GLN A 140 8.89 -23.03 6.18
C GLN A 140 8.04 -21.94 5.50
N ARG A 141 6.71 -22.06 5.56
CA ARG A 141 5.80 -21.02 5.03
C ARG A 141 5.99 -19.69 5.74
N GLN A 142 6.10 -19.71 7.06
CA GLN A 142 6.31 -18.51 7.86
C GLN A 142 7.67 -17.86 7.54
N GLU A 143 8.75 -18.63 7.45
CA GLU A 143 10.07 -18.12 7.03
C GLU A 143 10.04 -17.47 5.64
N MET A 144 9.36 -18.13 4.69
CA MET A 144 9.17 -17.57 3.35
C MET A 144 8.40 -16.25 3.39
N LEU A 145 7.30 -16.16 4.15
CA LEU A 145 6.52 -14.93 4.28
C LEU A 145 7.35 -13.82 4.94
N GLN A 146 8.14 -14.11 5.97
CA GLN A 146 9.04 -13.13 6.61
C GLN A 146 10.07 -12.59 5.62
N ARG A 147 10.67 -13.45 4.81
CA ARG A 147 11.62 -13.05 3.75
C ARG A 147 10.95 -12.18 2.70
N ILE A 148 9.73 -12.54 2.27
CA ILE A 148 8.95 -11.76 1.31
C ILE A 148 8.59 -10.39 1.90
N LEU A 149 8.16 -10.33 3.16
CA LEU A 149 7.82 -9.08 3.82
C LEU A 149 9.04 -8.17 3.97
N THR A 150 10.19 -8.72 4.32
CA THR A 150 11.48 -7.99 4.32
C THR A 150 11.76 -7.38 2.94
N GLY A 151 11.61 -8.16 1.87
CA GLY A 151 11.78 -7.68 0.49
C GLY A 151 10.77 -6.60 0.09
N ASN A 152 9.52 -6.69 0.57
CA ASN A 152 8.50 -5.68 0.34
C ASN A 152 8.82 -4.35 1.03
N ILE A 153 9.33 -4.40 2.27
CA ILE A 153 9.79 -3.20 3.00
C ILE A 153 10.97 -2.56 2.26
N LEU A 154 11.97 -3.35 1.86
CA LEU A 154 13.11 -2.88 1.06
C LEU A 154 12.65 -2.21 -0.25
N SER A 155 11.68 -2.82 -0.94
CA SER A 155 11.12 -2.29 -2.19
C SER A 155 10.42 -0.95 -1.97
N MET A 156 9.71 -0.80 -0.85
CA MET A 156 9.09 0.47 -0.46
C MET A 156 10.14 1.55 -0.17
N LEU A 157 11.13 1.25 0.67
CA LEU A 157 12.20 2.18 1.04
C LEU A 157 12.97 2.67 -0.19
N LYS A 158 13.38 1.73 -1.06
CA LYS A 158 14.00 2.06 -2.35
C LYS A 158 13.09 2.96 -3.20
N GLY A 159 11.80 2.66 -3.22
CA GLY A 159 10.79 3.42 -3.96
C GLY A 159 10.65 4.88 -3.53
N VAL A 160 10.87 5.17 -2.25
CA VAL A 160 10.86 6.53 -1.69
C VAL A 160 12.25 7.16 -1.60
N GLY A 161 13.28 6.51 -2.17
CA GLY A 161 14.66 7.02 -2.18
C GLY A 161 15.39 6.91 -0.85
N ILE A 162 14.94 6.04 0.06
CA ILE A 162 15.54 5.82 1.37
C ILE A 162 16.40 4.56 1.34
N ARG A 163 17.65 4.70 1.77
CA ARG A 163 18.57 3.59 2.04
C ARG A 163 18.69 3.41 3.56
N VAL A 164 18.70 2.15 3.99
CA VAL A 164 19.00 1.75 5.35
C VAL A 164 20.34 1.02 5.35
N GLU A 165 21.17 1.28 6.36
CA GLU A 165 22.49 0.65 6.48
C GLU A 165 22.43 -0.60 7.36
N GLN A 166 21.49 -0.63 8.30
CA GLN A 166 21.21 -1.76 9.18
C GLN A 166 20.40 -2.84 8.48
N ARG A 167 20.60 -4.08 8.91
CA ARG A 167 19.79 -5.22 8.46
C ARG A 167 18.35 -5.02 8.92
N ILE A 168 17.40 -5.17 7.99
CA ILE A 168 15.98 -5.20 8.32
C ILE A 168 15.65 -6.55 8.94
N GLU A 169 15.01 -6.50 10.10
CA GLU A 169 14.49 -7.64 10.83
C GLU A 169 12.97 -7.60 10.77
N VAL A 170 12.37 -8.75 10.47
CA VAL A 170 10.93 -8.95 10.41
C VAL A 170 10.61 -10.26 11.09
N CYS A 171 9.73 -10.21 12.09
CA CYS A 171 9.19 -11.39 12.74
C CYS A 171 7.66 -11.35 12.60
N ILE A 172 7.08 -12.32 11.89
CA ILE A 172 5.64 -12.46 11.77
C ILE A 172 5.14 -13.12 13.04
N THR A 173 4.22 -12.45 13.73
CA THR A 173 3.66 -12.90 15.02
C THR A 173 2.26 -13.51 14.86
N GLY A 174 1.62 -13.30 13.71
CA GLY A 174 0.32 -13.90 13.41
C GLY A 174 0.01 -13.85 11.91
N VAL A 175 -0.57 -14.94 11.40
CA VAL A 175 -1.08 -15.02 10.03
C VAL A 175 -2.53 -15.48 10.07
N LYS A 176 -3.41 -14.70 9.45
CA LYS A 176 -4.81 -15.06 9.25
C LYS A 176 -5.11 -15.10 7.76
N GLU A 177 -5.17 -16.31 7.21
CA GLU A 177 -5.48 -16.51 5.81
C GLU A 177 -6.85 -15.95 5.45
N ARG A 178 -6.94 -15.43 4.22
CA ARG A 178 -8.15 -14.85 3.65
C ARG A 178 -8.50 -15.63 2.38
N PRO A 179 -9.78 -15.60 1.95
CA PRO A 179 -10.14 -16.16 0.65
C PRO A 179 -9.26 -15.58 -0.46
N CYS A 180 -8.78 -16.44 -1.36
CA CYS A 180 -7.92 -16.00 -2.46
C CYS A 180 -8.61 -14.93 -3.30
N VAL A 181 -7.84 -13.93 -3.72
CA VAL A 181 -8.35 -12.80 -4.49
C VAL A 181 -8.28 -13.13 -5.99
N PRO A 182 -9.41 -13.13 -6.72
CA PRO A 182 -9.39 -13.33 -8.16
C PRO A 182 -8.83 -12.07 -8.83
N PHE A 183 -7.77 -12.23 -9.61
CA PHE A 183 -7.17 -11.15 -10.39
C PHE A 183 -6.75 -11.65 -11.77
N LYS A 184 -7.36 -11.10 -12.82
CA LYS A 184 -7.09 -11.45 -14.23
C LYS A 184 -7.08 -12.96 -14.52
N GLY A 185 -8.00 -13.72 -13.90
CA GLY A 185 -8.12 -15.17 -14.08
C GLY A 185 -7.25 -16.03 -13.15
N VAL A 186 -6.40 -15.42 -12.32
CA VAL A 186 -5.57 -16.12 -11.33
C VAL A 186 -6.11 -15.88 -9.93
N LYS A 187 -6.10 -16.91 -9.07
CA LYS A 187 -6.40 -16.78 -7.64
C LYS A 187 -5.11 -16.45 -6.88
N LEU A 188 -5.06 -15.27 -6.27
CA LEU A 188 -3.90 -14.82 -5.50
C LEU A 188 -4.06 -15.17 -4.02
N TYR A 189 -3.03 -15.76 -3.42
CA TYR A 189 -2.95 -15.96 -1.97
C TYR A 189 -3.06 -14.61 -1.24
N CYS A 190 -3.88 -14.57 -0.18
CA CYS A 190 -4.19 -13.36 0.58
C CYS A 190 -4.22 -13.67 2.07
N ALA A 191 -3.62 -12.81 2.89
CA ALA A 191 -3.64 -12.96 4.34
C ALA A 191 -3.66 -11.60 5.05
N ASN A 192 -4.23 -11.57 6.25
CA ASN A 192 -3.91 -10.53 7.22
C ASN A 192 -2.73 -11.01 8.05
N VAL A 193 -1.77 -10.12 8.33
CA VAL A 193 -0.53 -10.51 9.02
C VAL A 193 -0.19 -9.49 10.10
N ASP A 194 0.07 -9.98 11.30
CA ASP A 194 0.66 -9.21 12.39
C ASP A 194 2.16 -9.50 12.42
N PHE A 195 2.97 -8.45 12.53
CA PHE A 195 4.42 -8.59 12.54
C PHE A 195 5.10 -7.47 13.33
N VAL A 196 6.33 -7.73 13.73
CA VAL A 196 7.23 -6.72 14.27
C VAL A 196 8.42 -6.52 13.35
N SER A 197 8.95 -5.29 13.31
CA SER A 197 10.16 -4.96 12.57
C SER A 197 10.97 -3.88 13.26
N ASN A 198 12.28 -3.87 13.02
CA ASN A 198 13.17 -2.81 13.46
C ASN A 198 13.12 -1.55 12.57
N VAL A 199 12.21 -1.51 11.59
CA VAL A 199 11.99 -0.36 10.71
C VAL A 199 10.75 0.42 11.13
N ARG A 200 10.90 1.73 11.35
CA ARG A 200 9.77 2.63 11.57
C ARG A 200 9.08 2.96 10.23
N LEU A 201 7.90 2.38 10.01
CA LEU A 201 7.09 2.53 8.81
C LEU A 201 5.93 3.52 9.03
N PRO A 202 5.56 4.31 8.01
CA PRO A 202 4.41 5.20 8.08
C PRO A 202 3.09 4.42 8.00
N GLN A 203 2.10 4.85 8.77
CA GLN A 203 0.75 4.30 8.70
C GLN A 203 0.16 4.42 7.28
N HIS A 204 -0.68 3.46 6.90
CA HIS A 204 -1.35 3.31 5.61
C HIS A 204 -0.47 2.96 4.41
N VAL A 205 0.84 2.80 4.58
CA VAL A 205 1.72 2.32 3.52
C VAL A 205 1.26 0.94 3.00
N GLY A 206 1.24 0.76 1.68
CA GLY A 206 0.93 -0.53 1.06
C GLY A 206 2.19 -1.37 0.87
N LEU A 207 2.18 -2.63 1.29
CA LEU A 207 3.27 -3.58 1.06
C LEU A 207 2.79 -4.78 0.24
N GLY A 208 3.70 -5.39 -0.55
CA GLY A 208 3.37 -6.52 -1.43
C GLY A 208 2.71 -6.13 -2.74
N LYS A 209 2.12 -7.12 -3.41
CA LYS A 209 1.47 -6.91 -4.71
C LYS A 209 0.24 -6.03 -4.57
N HIS A 210 0.01 -5.22 -5.61
CA HIS A 210 -1.17 -4.35 -5.70
C HIS A 210 -1.30 -3.34 -4.54
N ALA A 211 -0.19 -2.94 -3.92
CA ALA A 211 -0.13 -1.88 -2.90
C ALA A 211 -0.81 -0.56 -3.34
N SER A 212 -0.81 -0.27 -4.64
CA SER A 212 -1.46 0.91 -5.23
C SER A 212 -2.98 0.90 -5.10
N VAL A 213 -3.62 -0.24 -4.86
CA VAL A 213 -5.09 -0.39 -4.86
C VAL A 213 -5.59 -1.08 -3.60
N GLY A 214 -5.02 -0.71 -2.46
CA GLY A 214 -5.55 -1.03 -1.13
C GLY A 214 -5.11 -2.35 -0.52
N PHE A 215 -4.42 -3.23 -1.25
CA PHE A 215 -3.86 -4.46 -0.70
C PHE A 215 -2.62 -4.18 0.16
N GLY A 216 -2.43 -5.03 1.17
CA GLY A 216 -1.31 -4.95 2.12
C GLY A 216 -1.22 -3.59 2.81
N THR A 217 -2.35 -3.00 3.20
CA THR A 217 -2.35 -1.71 3.88
C THR A 217 -1.92 -1.89 5.32
N LEU A 218 -0.89 -1.14 5.72
CA LEU A 218 -0.27 -1.21 7.03
C LEU A 218 -0.97 -0.32 8.06
N THR A 219 -1.18 -0.86 9.26
CA THR A 219 -1.61 -0.12 10.45
C THR A 219 -0.65 -0.41 11.60
N THR A 220 -0.36 0.58 12.43
CA THR A 220 0.37 0.39 13.69
C THR A 220 -0.55 -0.30 14.70
N THR A 221 -0.03 -1.28 15.44
CA THR A 221 -0.81 -1.99 16.47
C THR A 221 -0.56 -1.45 17.88
N PHE A 222 0.46 -0.60 18.07
CA PHE A 222 0.59 0.22 19.26
C PHE A 222 -0.32 1.46 19.14
N ASN A 223 -1.38 1.48 19.93
CA ASN A 223 -1.98 2.73 20.39
C ASN A 223 -0.98 3.37 21.34
N ASN A 224 -0.52 4.58 21.00
CA ASN A 224 0.05 5.65 21.84
C ASN A 224 0.70 6.63 20.83
N ASP A 225 0.31 7.90 20.69
CA ASP A 225 -0.37 8.82 21.62
C ASP A 225 -1.58 9.52 20.99
#